data_AF-A0A4U6RAE1-F1
#
_entry.id   AF-A0A4U6RAE1-F1
#
_cell.length_a   1.000
_cell.length_b   1.000
_cell.length_c   1.000
_cell.angle_alpha   90.00
_cell.angle_beta   90.00
_cell.angle_gamma   90.00
#
_symmetry.space_group_name_H-M   'P 1'
#
loop_
_entity.id
_entity.type
_entity.pdbx_description
1 polymer ?
#
loop_
_entity_poly.entity_id
_entity_poly.type
_entity_poly.pdbx_seq_one_letter_code
_entity_poly.pdbx_strand_id
1 'polypeptide(L)'
;MSEKIYDVSADWAKRAYIDDAKYREMYAHSVKDPNGFWAEHGKRIDWIKPFTKVENVSFAPGNISIKWFEDGVLNVAWNCIDRHLEKRGDQTAIIWEGDDPSES
;
A
#
# COMPACT_ATOMS: atom_id res chain seq x y z
N MET A 1 -9.52 -27.63 20.84
CA MET A 1 -8.13 -27.60 20.38
C MET A 1 -7.56 -26.26 20.78
N SER A 2 -6.50 -26.20 21.58
CA SER A 2 -5.84 -24.92 21.90
C SER A 2 -5.06 -24.44 20.68
N GLU A 3 -5.31 -23.23 20.21
CA GLU A 3 -4.55 -22.61 19.13
C GLU A 3 -3.09 -22.45 19.53
N LYS A 4 -2.17 -22.80 18.62
CA LYS A 4 -0.74 -22.56 18.79
C LYS A 4 -0.44 -21.15 18.29
N ILE A 5 -0.14 -20.24 19.21
CA ILE A 5 0.22 -18.84 18.93
C ILE A 5 1.74 -18.72 18.89
N TYR A 6 2.25 -17.96 17.91
CA TYR A 6 3.67 -17.60 17.81
C TYR A 6 3.82 -16.10 17.99
N ASP A 7 4.58 -15.70 19.00
CA ASP A 7 4.81 -14.29 19.28
C ASP A 7 5.77 -13.66 18.28
N VAL A 8 5.60 -12.35 18.09
CA VAL A 8 6.53 -11.54 17.30
C VAL A 8 7.88 -11.51 18.02
N SER A 9 8.95 -11.84 17.31
CA SER A 9 10.29 -11.81 17.89
C SER A 9 10.70 -10.38 18.29
N ALA A 10 11.51 -10.26 19.34
CA ALA A 10 11.94 -8.96 19.85
C ALA A 10 12.67 -8.11 18.80
N ASP A 11 13.46 -8.73 17.93
CA ASP A 11 14.18 -8.03 16.86
C ASP A 11 13.23 -7.49 15.79
N TRP A 12 12.12 -8.19 15.54
CA TRP A 12 11.10 -7.71 14.61
C TRP A 12 10.25 -6.60 15.22
N ALA A 13 9.84 -6.76 16.49
CA ALA A 13 9.06 -5.76 17.20
C ALA A 13 9.74 -4.38 17.26
N LYS A 14 11.08 -4.34 17.32
CA LYS A 14 11.86 -3.09 17.34
C LYS A 14 11.84 -2.30 16.04
N ARG A 15 11.64 -2.96 14.89
CA ARG A 15 11.81 -2.35 13.55
C ARG A 15 10.54 -2.35 12.70
N ALA A 16 9.46 -2.94 13.22
CA ALA A 16 8.17 -2.95 12.56
C ALA A 16 7.57 -1.53 12.54
N TYR A 17 6.96 -1.15 11.42
CA TYR A 17 6.27 0.13 11.29
C TYR A 17 4.93 0.17 12.05
N ILE A 18 4.37 -0.99 12.38
CA ILE A 18 3.05 -1.17 12.99
C ILE A 18 3.16 -2.29 14.03
N ASP A 19 2.72 -2.02 15.26
CA ASP A 19 2.51 -3.00 16.32
C ASP A 19 1.00 -3.34 16.46
N ASP A 20 0.63 -4.21 17.39
CA ASP A 20 -0.77 -4.63 17.56
C ASP A 20 -1.69 -3.45 17.91
N ALA A 21 -1.24 -2.54 18.77
CA ALA A 21 -2.01 -1.36 19.15
C ALA A 21 -2.27 -0.47 17.93
N LYS A 22 -1.22 -0.17 17.15
CA LYS A 22 -1.34 0.67 15.96
C LYS A 22 -2.15 -0.01 14.85
N TYR A 23 -2.02 -1.33 14.70
CA TYR A 23 -2.87 -2.11 13.79
C TYR A 23 -4.34 -1.94 14.14
N ARG A 24 -4.72 -2.13 15.42
CA ARG A 24 -6.11 -2.00 15.88
C ARG A 24 -6.65 -0.60 15.64
N GLU A 25 -5.85 0.43 15.91
CA GLU A 25 -6.20 1.82 15.65
C GLU A 25 -6.44 2.08 14.16
N MET A 26 -5.47 1.74 13.31
CA MET A 26 -5.55 1.95 11.86
C MET A 26 -6.70 1.18 11.23
N TYR A 27 -6.90 -0.09 11.64
CA TYR A 27 -8.00 -0.91 11.16
C TYR A 27 -9.36 -0.35 11.59
N ALA A 28 -9.50 0.07 12.85
CA ALA A 28 -10.72 0.70 13.32
C ALA A 28 -11.02 1.98 12.53
N HIS A 29 -10.00 2.79 12.23
CA HIS A 29 -10.16 3.99 11.40
C HIS A 29 -10.58 3.64 9.97
N SER A 30 -9.90 2.69 9.32
CA SER A 30 -10.20 2.31 7.92
C SER A 30 -11.60 1.79 7.70
N VAL A 31 -12.22 1.19 8.73
CA VAL A 31 -13.59 0.67 8.66
C VAL A 31 -14.62 1.72 9.07
N LYS A 32 -14.34 2.54 10.09
CA LYS A 32 -15.29 3.54 10.60
C LYS A 32 -15.36 4.79 9.73
N ASP A 33 -14.24 5.20 9.16
CA ASP A 33 -14.15 6.33 8.21
C ASP A 33 -13.20 5.95 7.06
N PRO A 34 -13.69 5.15 6.09
CA PRO A 34 -12.87 4.72 4.96
C PRO A 34 -12.41 5.90 4.10
N ASN A 35 -13.27 6.91 3.91
CA ASN A 35 -12.91 8.09 3.12
C ASN A 35 -11.79 8.90 3.79
N GLY A 36 -11.86 9.14 5.10
CA GLY A 36 -10.79 9.83 5.85
C GLY A 36 -9.47 9.06 5.83
N PHE A 37 -9.50 7.77 6.15
CA PHE A 37 -8.33 6.90 6.17
C PHE A 37 -7.66 6.81 4.79
N TRP A 38 -8.42 6.53 3.74
CA TRP A 38 -7.88 6.37 2.40
C TRP A 38 -7.56 7.70 1.71
N ALA A 39 -8.18 8.83 2.10
CA ALA A 39 -7.73 10.16 1.68
C ALA A 39 -6.31 10.47 2.15
N GLU A 40 -5.95 10.06 3.37
CA GLU A 40 -4.60 10.21 3.90
C GLU A 40 -3.64 9.26 3.18
N HIS A 41 -3.96 7.97 3.14
CA HIS A 41 -3.04 6.96 2.60
C HIS A 41 -2.90 6.98 1.09
N GLY A 42 -3.90 7.47 0.35
CA GLY A 42 -3.81 7.70 -1.09
C GLY A 42 -2.74 8.72 -1.49
N LYS A 43 -2.27 9.56 -0.56
CA LYS A 43 -1.20 10.56 -0.79
C LYS A 43 0.22 9.96 -0.74
N ARG A 44 0.36 8.65 -0.51
CA ARG A 44 1.67 7.95 -0.52
C ARG A 44 2.25 7.77 -1.93
N ILE A 45 1.41 7.96 -2.94
CA ILE A 45 1.78 7.93 -4.35
C ILE A 45 1.56 9.31 -4.95
N ASP A 46 2.31 9.58 -6.01
CA ASP A 46 2.27 10.83 -6.74
C ASP A 46 1.09 10.80 -7.71
N TRP A 47 0.29 11.86 -7.66
CA TRP A 47 -0.84 12.10 -8.54
C TRP A 47 -0.50 13.24 -9.50
N ILE A 48 -0.74 13.03 -10.79
CA ILE A 48 -0.68 14.09 -11.80
C ILE A 48 -1.86 15.05 -11.57
N LYS A 49 -3.05 14.49 -11.36
CA LYS A 49 -4.23 15.21 -10.89
C LYS A 49 -4.68 14.57 -9.57
N PRO A 50 -4.61 15.30 -8.44
CA PRO A 50 -5.11 14.80 -7.16
C PRO A 50 -6.59 14.42 -7.26
N PHE A 51 -6.96 13.29 -6.64
CA PHE A 51 -8.35 12.89 -6.49
C PHE A 51 -9.07 13.80 -5.50
N THR A 52 -10.39 13.93 -5.66
CA THR A 52 -11.27 14.53 -4.64
C THR A 52 -12.29 13.54 -4.10
N LYS A 53 -12.55 12.45 -4.84
CA LYS A 53 -13.42 11.36 -4.40
C LYS A 53 -12.60 10.14 -4.03
N VAL A 54 -12.70 9.68 -2.80
CA VAL A 54 -11.93 8.52 -2.33
C VAL A 54 -12.65 7.22 -2.69
N GLU A 55 -13.87 7.02 -2.20
CA GLU A 55 -14.66 5.81 -2.43
C GLU A 55 -16.00 6.12 -3.11
N ASN A 56 -16.36 5.32 -4.11
CA ASN A 56 -17.68 5.28 -4.73
C ASN A 56 -18.02 3.83 -5.08
N VAL A 57 -18.51 3.08 -4.07
CA VAL A 57 -18.67 1.62 -4.14
C VAL A 57 -20.09 1.19 -3.79
N SER A 58 -20.60 0.23 -4.55
CA SER A 58 -21.85 -0.48 -4.32
C SER A 58 -21.68 -1.95 -4.68
N PHE A 59 -22.08 -2.83 -3.76
CA PHE A 59 -22.19 -4.28 -3.99
C PHE A 59 -23.64 -4.74 -4.13
N ALA A 60 -24.58 -3.81 -4.24
CA ALA A 60 -26.00 -4.15 -4.33
C ALA A 60 -26.30 -4.95 -5.61
N PRO A 61 -27.14 -6.00 -5.55
CA PRO A 61 -27.58 -6.73 -6.74
C PRO A 61 -28.18 -5.78 -7.78
N GLY A 62 -27.75 -5.88 -9.03
CA GLY A 62 -28.18 -4.98 -10.11
C GLY A 62 -27.52 -3.58 -10.10
N ASN A 63 -26.66 -3.28 -9.12
CA ASN A 63 -25.89 -2.03 -9.04
C ASN A 63 -24.48 -2.31 -8.49
N ILE A 64 -23.79 -3.32 -9.02
CA ILE A 64 -22.40 -3.60 -8.65
C ILE A 64 -21.51 -2.57 -9.36
N SER A 65 -20.93 -1.65 -8.59
CA SER A 65 -20.04 -0.60 -9.09
C SER A 65 -18.94 -0.36 -8.07
N ILE A 66 -17.67 -0.39 -8.49
CA ILE A 66 -16.53 -0.26 -7.59
C ILE A 66 -15.59 0.76 -8.19
N LYS A 67 -15.48 1.93 -7.57
CA LYS A 67 -14.60 2.99 -8.03
C LYS A 67 -13.88 3.62 -6.85
N TRP A 68 -12.57 3.74 -7.00
CA TRP A 68 -11.67 4.36 -6.03
C TRP A 68 -10.89 5.45 -6.73
N PHE A 69 -10.79 6.63 -6.09
CA PHE A 69 -10.02 7.76 -6.62
C PHE A 69 -10.42 8.13 -8.06
N GLU A 70 -11.71 7.99 -8.40
CA GLU A 70 -12.23 7.92 -9.78
C GLU A 70 -11.97 9.19 -10.60
N ASP A 71 -11.68 10.30 -9.93
CA ASP A 71 -11.41 11.60 -10.53
C ASP A 71 -9.93 12.01 -10.49
N GLY A 72 -9.07 11.16 -9.92
CA GLY A 72 -7.62 11.34 -9.90
C GLY A 72 -6.94 10.74 -11.13
N VAL A 73 -5.76 11.27 -11.45
CA VAL A 73 -4.92 10.79 -12.56
C VAL A 73 -3.50 10.57 -12.06
N LEU A 74 -2.93 9.40 -12.36
CA LEU A 74 -1.55 9.05 -12.02
C LEU A 74 -0.91 8.26 -13.15
N ASN A 75 0.41 8.12 -13.09
CA ASN A 75 1.17 7.19 -13.92
C ASN A 75 1.90 6.19 -13.02
N VAL A 76 1.74 4.90 -13.31
CA VAL A 76 2.34 3.83 -12.51
C VAL A 76 3.85 3.76 -12.69
N ALA A 77 4.37 3.94 -13.91
CA ALA A 77 5.81 3.97 -14.17
C ALA A 77 6.47 5.14 -13.41
N TRP A 78 5.83 6.32 -13.42
CA TRP A 78 6.30 7.46 -12.62
C TRP A 78 6.49 7.12 -11.14
N ASN A 79 5.49 6.44 -10.55
CA ASN A 79 5.50 6.07 -9.15
C ASN A 79 6.47 4.93 -8.80
N CYS A 80 6.79 4.07 -9.77
CA CYS A 80 7.67 2.92 -9.58
C CYS A 80 9.12 3.17 -9.99
N ILE A 81 9.37 4.17 -10.85
CA ILE A 81 10.68 4.43 -11.47
C ILE A 81 11.03 5.92 -11.31
N ASP A 82 10.36 6.80 -12.04
CA ASP A 82 10.80 8.18 -12.27
C ASP A 82 10.97 8.98 -10.97
N ARG A 83 10.01 8.92 -10.04
CA ARG A 83 10.07 9.66 -8.78
C ARG A 83 11.25 9.24 -7.88
N HIS A 84 11.84 8.07 -8.14
CA HIS A 84 12.96 7.55 -7.36
C HIS A 84 14.32 7.99 -7.92
N LEU A 85 14.39 8.41 -9.19
CA LEU A 85 15.66 8.70 -9.88
C LEU A 85 16.49 9.79 -9.19
N GLU A 86 15.86 10.86 -8.72
CA GLU A 86 16.58 11.98 -8.08
C GLU A 86 17.35 11.58 -6.82
N LYS A 87 16.78 10.68 -6.00
CA LYS A 87 17.35 10.33 -4.68
C LYS A 87 18.00 8.96 -4.63
N ARG A 88 17.59 8.06 -5.52
CA ARG A 88 17.89 6.62 -5.50
C ARG A 88 18.15 6.07 -6.90
N GLY A 89 18.54 6.93 -7.86
CA GLY A 89 18.76 6.52 -9.26
C GLY A 89 19.79 5.41 -9.44
N ASP A 90 20.84 5.40 -8.60
CA ASP A 90 21.89 4.37 -8.61
C ASP A 90 21.54 3.14 -7.76
N GLN A 91 20.39 3.14 -7.07
CA GLN A 91 19.99 1.99 -6.28
C GLN A 91 19.41 0.89 -7.17
N THR A 92 19.94 -0.32 -7.04
CA THR A 92 19.41 -1.52 -7.69
C THR A 92 17.90 -1.66 -7.44
N ALA A 93 17.11 -1.56 -8.51
CA ALA A 93 15.66 -1.75 -8.46
C ALA A 93 15.27 -3.23 -8.59
N ILE A 94 15.99 -3.98 -9.43
CA ILE A 94 15.75 -5.40 -9.69
C ILE A 94 17.08 -6.13 -9.55
N ILE A 95 17.09 -7.17 -8.71
CA ILE A 95 18.12 -8.20 -8.71
C ILE A 95 17.55 -9.33 -9.56
N TRP A 96 18.15 -9.56 -10.73
CA TRP A 96 17.81 -10.71 -11.57
C TRP A 96 18.77 -11.84 -11.22
N GLU A 97 18.21 -13.00 -10.91
CA GLU A 97 18.95 -14.25 -10.68
C GLU A 97 18.64 -15.16 -11.86
N GLY A 98 19.68 -15.60 -12.58
CA GLY A 98 19.56 -16.52 -13.69
C GLY A 98 19.17 -17.93 -13.26
N ASP A 99 18.93 -18.81 -14.23
CA ASP A 99 18.63 -20.23 -13.95
C ASP A 99 19.87 -20.95 -13.38
N ASP A 100 21.03 -20.70 -13.99
CA ASP A 100 22.31 -21.18 -13.49
C ASP A 100 23.05 -20.05 -12.73
N PRO A 101 23.38 -20.23 -11.44
CA PRO A 101 24.16 -19.27 -10.67
C PRO A 101 25.56 -18.99 -11.25
N SER A 102 26.05 -19.85 -12.16
CA SER A 102 27.32 -19.68 -12.87
C SER A 102 27.20 -18.90 -14.19
N GLU A 103 25.97 -18.63 -14.66
CA GLU A 103 25.70 -17.88 -15.90
C GLU A 103 25.23 -16.44 -15.65
N SER A 104 25.37 -15.94 -14.40
CA SER A 104 24.90 -14.61 -13.96
C SER A 104 26.02 -13.59 -13.80
#